data_AF-A0A2N2S796-F1
#
_entry.id   AF-A0A2N2S796-F1
#
_cell.length_a   1.000
_cell.length_b   1.000
_cell.length_c   1.000
_cell.angle_alpha   90.00
_cell.angle_beta   90.00
_cell.angle_gamma   90.00
#
_symmetry.space_group_name_H-M   'P 1'
#
loop_
_entity.id
_entity.type
_entity.pdbx_description
1 polymer ?
#
loop_
_entity_poly.entity_id
_entity_poly.type
_entity_poly.pdbx_seq_one_letter_code
_entity_poly.pdbx_strand_id
1 'polypeptide(L)'
;MPKEWLETINGYTASGRLQNHCSARSGLSHFAALFQTLIFLLLTGSIAHAAQKQYAVEFDAPPAIVQLLQRHLEIAQSLDNPRLNDAEWQRLIRATPREIRALVATEGYFSASVESSTDNQTDRSSVKFSVNPGEQATINEIELNFSGEILQQPTGDRPGIDQLKAEWGLIENKPFTQEAWGQEKRKLLSELVVYRYPNARIVQSRAEVDSKTNSVRLMVHVDSGNQRRFGDLVVSGLQRYPE
;
A
#
# COMPACT_ATOMS: atom_id res chain seq x y z
N MET A 1 6.19 -1.37 -31.18
CA MET A 1 6.47 -0.81 -32.52
C MET A 1 5.15 -0.61 -33.26
N PRO A 2 5.01 0.43 -34.11
CA PRO A 2 4.24 1.63 -33.73
C PRO A 2 3.29 2.16 -34.83
N LYS A 3 2.74 3.38 -34.59
CA LYS A 3 2.29 4.42 -35.56
C LYS A 3 0.90 4.25 -36.21
N GLU A 4 -0.03 5.16 -35.91
CA GLU A 4 -0.35 6.40 -36.65
C GLU A 4 -1.12 6.16 -37.94
N TRP A 5 -2.37 6.66 -37.98
CA TRP A 5 -3.13 7.05 -39.17
C TRP A 5 -3.93 8.30 -38.73
N LEU A 6 -3.45 9.52 -39.00
CA LEU A 6 -3.75 10.40 -40.16
C LEU A 6 -5.27 10.54 -40.40
N GLU A 7 -5.88 11.70 -40.11
CA GLU A 7 -6.00 12.85 -41.04
C GLU A 7 -6.80 12.45 -42.33
N THR A 8 -7.80 13.14 -42.88
CA THR A 8 -8.18 14.56 -42.87
C THR A 8 -9.24 14.76 -43.99
N ILE A 9 -10.23 15.66 -43.76
CA ILE A 9 -10.91 16.56 -44.73
C ILE A 9 -11.95 16.04 -45.77
N ASN A 10 -13.15 16.67 -45.72
CA ASN A 10 -13.89 17.43 -46.77
C ASN A 10 -15.41 17.33 -46.49
N GLY A 11 -16.23 18.37 -46.41
CA GLY A 11 -16.15 19.72 -46.99
C GLY A 11 -17.12 19.84 -48.17
N TYR A 12 -17.99 20.86 -48.14
CA TYR A 12 -18.90 21.38 -49.18
C TYR A 12 -20.26 20.68 -49.39
N THR A 13 -21.38 21.34 -49.73
CA THR A 13 -22.04 22.66 -49.52
C THR A 13 -23.27 22.64 -50.46
N ALA A 14 -24.23 23.53 -50.21
CA ALA A 14 -25.16 24.11 -51.20
C ALA A 14 -26.27 23.16 -51.69
N SER A 15 -27.48 23.57 -52.07
CA SER A 15 -28.22 24.84 -52.14
C SER A 15 -29.58 24.43 -52.73
N GLY A 16 -30.66 25.15 -52.47
CA GLY A 16 -31.86 25.01 -53.31
C GLY A 16 -33.14 25.43 -52.62
N ARG A 17 -33.50 26.70 -52.78
CA ARG A 17 -34.77 27.29 -52.37
C ARG A 17 -35.53 27.74 -53.63
N LEU A 18 -36.87 27.73 -53.51
CA LEU A 18 -37.90 28.47 -54.28
C LEU A 18 -38.50 27.73 -55.50
N GLN A 19 -39.79 27.35 -55.41
CA GLN A 19 -41.00 28.07 -55.92
C GLN A 19 -41.48 27.35 -57.21
N ASN A 20 -42.75 27.15 -57.57
CA ASN A 20 -44.05 27.66 -57.15
C ASN A 20 -45.17 26.82 -57.83
N HIS A 21 -46.36 26.85 -57.25
CA HIS A 21 -47.71 26.72 -57.84
C HIS A 21 -48.14 25.47 -58.65
N CYS A 22 -49.17 24.76 -58.14
CA CYS A 22 -50.48 24.71 -58.79
C CYS A 22 -51.57 24.12 -57.85
N SER A 23 -52.79 24.61 -58.03
CA SER A 23 -54.00 24.37 -57.25
C SER A 23 -54.67 23.00 -57.48
N ALA A 24 -55.26 22.40 -56.46
CA ALA A 24 -56.47 21.59 -56.61
C ALA A 24 -57.24 21.45 -55.29
N ARG A 25 -58.55 21.41 -55.44
CA ARG A 25 -59.62 21.64 -54.46
C ARG A 25 -59.99 20.35 -53.73
N SER A 26 -60.42 20.51 -52.48
CA SER A 26 -61.42 19.71 -51.73
C SER A 26 -61.22 18.19 -51.58
N GLY A 27 -60.99 17.78 -50.33
CA GLY A 27 -61.23 16.41 -49.87
C GLY A 27 -61.04 16.32 -48.36
N LEU A 28 -62.15 16.37 -47.62
CA LEU A 28 -62.21 16.29 -46.17
C LEU A 28 -61.55 15.01 -45.61
N SER A 29 -61.29 15.07 -44.31
CA SER A 29 -61.40 13.99 -43.31
C SER A 29 -60.22 13.02 -43.08
N HIS A 30 -59.52 13.30 -41.97
CA HIS A 30 -59.28 12.34 -40.88
C HIS A 30 -58.34 11.14 -41.11
N PHE A 31 -57.13 11.28 -41.65
CA PHE A 31 -56.18 10.15 -41.61
C PHE A 31 -54.70 10.58 -41.66
N ALA A 32 -54.16 11.18 -40.59
CA ALA A 32 -52.70 11.32 -40.45
C ALA A 32 -52.20 11.66 -39.02
N ALA A 33 -53.00 11.44 -37.97
CA ALA A 33 -52.59 11.71 -36.58
C ALA A 33 -52.07 10.45 -35.85
N LEU A 34 -51.46 9.51 -36.56
CA LEU A 34 -51.07 8.19 -36.03
C LEU A 34 -49.62 7.79 -36.34
N PHE A 35 -48.74 8.75 -36.68
CA PHE A 35 -47.31 8.48 -36.93
C PHE A 35 -46.36 9.48 -36.23
N GLN A 36 -46.85 10.22 -35.22
CA GLN A 36 -46.04 11.09 -34.36
C GLN A 36 -45.98 10.61 -32.89
N THR A 37 -46.68 9.53 -32.56
CA THR A 37 -46.79 8.98 -31.20
C THR A 37 -45.87 7.80 -30.92
N LEU A 38 -44.89 7.50 -31.80
CA LEU A 38 -43.95 6.38 -31.60
C LEU A 38 -42.49 6.80 -31.33
N ILE A 39 -42.14 8.08 -31.47
CA ILE A 39 -40.78 8.59 -31.17
C ILE A 39 -40.72 9.35 -29.82
N PHE A 40 -41.87 9.71 -29.25
CA PHE A 40 -41.93 10.43 -27.97
C PHE A 40 -42.06 9.52 -26.73
N LEU A 41 -42.16 8.19 -26.91
CA LEU A 41 -42.43 7.24 -25.82
C LEU A 41 -41.24 6.30 -25.50
N LEU A 42 -40.01 6.68 -25.86
CA LEU A 42 -38.78 5.93 -25.55
C LEU A 42 -37.72 6.77 -24.80
N LEU A 43 -38.09 7.95 -24.30
CA LEU A 43 -37.17 8.91 -23.66
C LEU A 43 -37.48 9.23 -22.19
N THR A 44 -38.42 8.52 -21.56
CA THR A 44 -38.79 8.73 -20.16
C THR A 44 -38.86 7.40 -19.41
N GLY A 45 -37.75 7.00 -18.82
CA GLY A 45 -37.67 5.82 -17.96
C GLY A 45 -36.38 5.86 -17.16
N SER A 46 -36.37 6.76 -16.18
CA SER A 46 -35.29 7.12 -15.25
C SER A 46 -34.29 6.00 -14.96
N ILE A 47 -33.00 6.26 -15.22
CA ILE A 47 -31.94 5.57 -14.48
C ILE A 47 -32.15 6.00 -13.03
N ALA A 48 -32.78 5.15 -12.22
CA ALA A 48 -32.78 5.29 -10.78
C ALA A 48 -31.31 5.26 -10.36
N HIS A 49 -30.71 6.44 -10.17
CA HIS A 49 -29.49 6.55 -9.40
C HIS A 49 -29.88 6.15 -7.99
N ALA A 50 -29.73 4.87 -7.66
CA ALA A 50 -29.75 4.43 -6.27
C ALA A 50 -28.74 5.34 -5.56
N ALA A 51 -29.23 6.16 -4.63
CA ALA A 51 -28.38 7.03 -3.85
C ALA A 51 -27.31 6.15 -3.21
N GLN A 52 -26.07 6.30 -3.66
CA GLN A 52 -24.97 5.50 -3.16
C GLN A 52 -24.76 5.88 -1.70
N LYS A 53 -24.94 4.91 -0.81
CA LYS A 53 -24.75 5.11 0.62
C LYS A 53 -23.34 5.60 0.88
N GLN A 54 -23.21 6.69 1.63
CA GLN A 54 -21.92 7.29 1.95
C GLN A 54 -21.31 6.60 3.16
N TYR A 55 -20.04 6.20 3.06
CA TYR A 55 -19.28 5.61 4.16
C TYR A 55 -18.26 6.60 4.69
N ALA A 56 -18.08 6.64 6.02
CA ALA A 56 -17.09 7.51 6.65
C ALA A 56 -16.39 6.81 7.82
N VAL A 57 -15.09 7.07 7.99
CA VAL A 57 -14.29 6.59 9.11
C VAL A 57 -13.65 7.77 9.84
N GLU A 58 -13.68 7.74 11.17
CA GLU A 58 -12.96 8.68 12.03
C GLU A 58 -12.01 7.89 12.95
N PHE A 59 -10.80 8.41 13.12
CA PHE A 59 -9.82 7.88 14.08
C PHE A 59 -9.55 8.94 15.15
N ASP A 60 -9.73 8.55 16.40
CA ASP A 60 -9.45 9.37 17.57
C ASP A 60 -8.27 8.77 18.33
N ALA A 61 -7.09 9.34 18.07
CA ALA A 61 -5.79 8.87 18.53
C ALA A 61 -4.76 10.02 18.47
N PRO A 62 -3.54 9.85 19.02
CA PRO A 62 -2.45 10.82 18.80
C PRO A 62 -2.18 11.05 17.31
N PRO A 63 -1.81 12.28 16.88
CA PRO A 63 -1.72 12.63 15.46
C PRO A 63 -0.81 11.72 14.61
N ALA A 64 0.32 11.27 15.17
CA ALA A 64 1.23 10.35 14.49
C ALA A 64 0.56 8.99 14.20
N ILE A 65 -0.23 8.48 15.15
CA ILE A 65 -0.99 7.24 14.98
C ILE A 65 -2.10 7.43 13.95
N VAL A 66 -2.85 8.54 13.99
CA VAL A 66 -3.90 8.81 13.00
C VAL A 66 -3.33 8.76 11.57
N GLN A 67 -2.18 9.40 11.33
CA GLN A 67 -1.53 9.37 10.02
C GLN A 67 -1.13 7.95 9.58
N LEU A 68 -0.61 7.14 10.52
CA LEU A 68 -0.28 5.74 10.27
C LEU A 68 -1.52 4.92 9.89
N LEU A 69 -2.60 5.04 10.68
CA LEU A 69 -3.85 4.32 10.48
C LEU A 69 -4.51 4.68 9.14
N GLN A 70 -4.59 5.97 8.81
CA GLN A 70 -5.17 6.43 7.54
C GLN A 70 -4.41 5.90 6.32
N ARG A 71 -3.09 5.75 6.42
CA ARG A 71 -2.26 5.29 5.31
C ARG A 71 -2.37 3.80 5.06
N HIS A 72 -2.50 3.00 6.12
CA HIS A 72 -2.27 1.55 6.03
C HIS A 72 -3.52 0.68 6.27
N LEU A 73 -4.61 1.22 6.80
CA LEU A 73 -5.80 0.42 7.08
C LEU A 73 -6.67 0.17 5.83
N GLU A 74 -7.16 -1.07 5.69
CA GLU A 74 -8.06 -1.48 4.60
C GLU A 74 -9.35 -0.65 4.62
N ILE A 75 -9.91 -0.37 5.80
CA ILE A 75 -11.15 0.41 5.93
C ILE A 75 -11.01 1.86 5.43
N ALA A 76 -9.84 2.47 5.61
CA ALA A 76 -9.57 3.84 5.14
C ALA A 76 -9.41 3.86 3.62
N GLN A 77 -8.66 2.90 3.07
CA GLN A 77 -8.46 2.74 1.62
C GLN A 77 -9.74 2.35 0.88
N SER A 78 -10.65 1.62 1.56
CA SER A 78 -11.91 1.16 0.97
C SER A 78 -12.92 2.29 0.73
N LEU A 79 -12.75 3.46 1.34
CA LEU A 79 -13.66 4.61 1.13
C LEU A 79 -13.65 5.09 -0.34
N ASP A 80 -12.55 4.91 -1.05
CA ASP A 80 -12.43 5.26 -2.47
C ASP A 80 -12.95 4.14 -3.40
N ASN A 81 -13.40 3.00 -2.86
CA ASN A 81 -13.88 1.88 -3.65
C ASN A 81 -15.37 2.05 -4.02
N PRO A 82 -15.71 2.23 -5.31
CA PRO A 82 -17.10 2.43 -5.74
C PRO A 82 -17.98 1.18 -5.54
N ARG A 83 -17.38 0.01 -5.27
CA ARG A 83 -18.10 -1.24 -4.98
C ARG A 83 -18.34 -1.47 -3.49
N LEU A 84 -17.91 -0.55 -2.63
CA LEU A 84 -18.14 -0.65 -1.19
C LEU A 84 -19.65 -0.67 -0.91
N ASN A 85 -20.09 -1.67 -0.16
CA ASN A 85 -21.48 -1.90 0.20
C ASN A 85 -21.58 -2.26 1.69
N ASP A 86 -22.81 -2.36 2.20
CA ASP A 86 -23.04 -2.55 3.63
C ASP A 86 -22.45 -3.85 4.19
N ALA A 87 -22.47 -4.93 3.43
CA ALA A 87 -21.91 -6.20 3.88
C ALA A 87 -20.38 -6.11 4.03
N GLU A 88 -19.72 -5.49 3.06
CA GLU A 88 -18.28 -5.28 3.08
C GLU A 88 -17.87 -4.26 4.15
N TRP A 89 -18.61 -3.16 4.29
CA TRP A 89 -18.38 -2.18 5.34
C TRP A 89 -18.46 -2.79 6.75
N GLN A 90 -19.45 -3.64 6.98
CA GLN A 90 -19.59 -4.38 8.25
C GLN A 90 -18.47 -5.40 8.47
N ARG A 91 -17.96 -6.04 7.40
CA ARG A 91 -16.76 -6.89 7.47
C ARG A 91 -15.55 -6.06 7.93
N LEU A 92 -15.33 -4.91 7.29
CA LEU A 92 -14.22 -4.01 7.59
C LEU A 92 -14.28 -3.55 9.05
N ILE A 93 -15.43 -3.03 9.52
CA ILE A 93 -15.60 -2.59 10.93
C ILE A 93 -15.21 -3.69 11.92
N ARG A 94 -15.59 -4.95 11.68
CA ARG A 94 -15.26 -6.07 12.57
C ARG A 94 -13.77 -6.44 12.53
N ALA A 95 -13.11 -6.27 11.39
CA ALA A 95 -11.69 -6.59 11.22
C ALA A 95 -10.76 -5.48 11.76
N THR A 96 -11.16 -4.22 11.60
CA THR A 96 -10.33 -3.05 11.87
C THR A 96 -9.74 -2.98 13.28
N PRO A 97 -10.44 -3.30 14.39
CA PRO A 97 -9.82 -3.24 15.72
C PRO A 97 -8.58 -4.14 15.86
N ARG A 98 -8.56 -5.30 15.19
CA ARG A 98 -7.39 -6.18 15.18
C ARG A 98 -6.28 -5.60 14.29
N GLU A 99 -6.62 -5.04 13.15
CA GLU A 99 -5.68 -4.40 12.23
C GLU A 99 -5.01 -3.18 12.86
N ILE A 100 -5.78 -2.33 13.56
CA ILE A 100 -5.26 -1.20 14.32
C ILE A 100 -4.22 -1.68 15.32
N ARG A 101 -4.54 -2.67 16.17
CA ARG A 101 -3.60 -3.20 17.16
C ARG A 101 -2.34 -3.77 16.51
N ALA A 102 -2.48 -4.50 15.41
CA ALA A 102 -1.34 -5.05 14.67
C ALA A 102 -0.45 -3.95 14.08
N LEU A 103 -1.06 -2.87 13.58
CA LEU A 103 -0.35 -1.76 12.96
C LEU A 103 0.37 -0.90 14.00
N VAL A 104 -0.28 -0.51 15.11
CA VAL A 104 0.40 0.26 16.16
C VAL A 104 1.47 -0.56 16.90
N ALA A 105 1.35 -1.88 16.91
CA ALA A 105 2.40 -2.76 17.42
C ALA A 105 3.70 -2.67 16.60
N THR A 106 3.66 -2.28 15.31
CA THR A 106 4.89 -2.06 14.53
C THR A 106 5.66 -0.83 15.02
N GLU A 107 4.96 0.13 15.63
CA GLU A 107 5.52 1.30 16.31
C GLU A 107 5.88 1.03 17.78
N GLY A 108 5.75 -0.21 18.24
CA GLY A 108 6.09 -0.62 19.62
C GLY A 108 4.95 -0.49 20.63
N TYR A 109 3.72 -0.21 20.21
CA TYR A 109 2.55 -0.12 21.11
C TYR A 109 1.83 -1.46 21.21
N PHE A 110 2.27 -2.33 22.13
CA PHE A 110 1.74 -3.70 22.24
C PHE A 110 0.51 -3.84 23.17
N SER A 111 0.21 -2.82 23.97
CA SER A 111 -0.89 -2.80 24.94
C SER A 111 -2.07 -1.92 24.50
N ALA A 112 -2.16 -1.59 23.21
CA ALA A 112 -3.16 -0.68 22.67
C ALA A 112 -4.61 -1.18 22.86
N SER A 113 -5.48 -0.29 23.33
CA SER A 113 -6.93 -0.51 23.39
C SER A 113 -7.65 0.22 22.25
N VAL A 114 -8.71 -0.40 21.74
CA VAL A 114 -9.48 0.10 20.61
C VAL A 114 -10.96 -0.10 20.88
N GLU A 115 -11.71 0.99 20.81
CA GLU A 115 -13.16 1.01 20.91
C GLU A 115 -13.76 1.52 19.60
N SER A 116 -14.91 0.99 19.20
CA SER A 116 -15.60 1.38 17.97
C SER A 116 -17.03 1.80 18.26
N SER A 117 -17.44 2.95 17.71
CA SER A 117 -18.81 3.43 17.73
C SER A 117 -19.31 3.62 16.30
N THR A 118 -20.49 3.10 15.98
CA THR A 118 -21.09 3.17 14.64
C THR A 118 -22.34 4.03 14.65
N ASP A 119 -22.47 4.92 13.68
CA ASP A 119 -23.70 5.66 13.37
C ASP A 119 -24.19 5.24 11.98
N ASN A 120 -25.34 4.57 11.94
CA ASN A 120 -25.94 4.03 10.71
C ASN A 120 -27.27 4.73 10.41
N GLN A 121 -27.30 5.42 9.28
CA GLN A 121 -28.46 6.08 8.70
C GLN A 121 -28.79 5.45 7.35
N THR A 122 -29.90 5.89 6.73
CA THR A 122 -30.40 5.30 5.48
C THR A 122 -29.44 5.52 4.32
N ASP A 123 -28.87 6.73 4.22
CA ASP A 123 -28.00 7.20 3.16
C ASP A 123 -26.53 7.36 3.59
N ARG A 124 -26.24 7.21 4.90
CA ARG A 124 -24.90 7.36 5.47
C ARG A 124 -24.59 6.29 6.50
N SER A 125 -23.39 5.74 6.50
CA SER A 125 -22.88 4.90 7.58
C SER A 125 -21.50 5.40 7.99
N SER A 126 -21.29 5.60 9.28
CA SER A 126 -20.00 6.05 9.80
C SER A 126 -19.56 5.23 11.01
N VAL A 127 -18.25 5.13 11.18
CA VAL A 127 -17.63 4.48 12.33
C VAL A 127 -16.52 5.37 12.87
N LYS A 128 -16.47 5.49 14.19
CA LYS A 128 -15.37 6.13 14.92
C LYS A 128 -14.61 5.06 15.68
N PHE A 129 -13.29 5.00 15.48
CA PHE A 129 -12.37 4.20 16.28
C PHE A 129 -11.61 5.09 17.26
N SER A 130 -11.84 4.91 18.55
CA SER A 130 -11.07 5.53 19.62
C SER A 130 -9.92 4.60 20.01
N VAL A 131 -8.68 5.07 19.83
CA VAL A 131 -7.46 4.29 19.98
C VAL A 131 -6.60 4.91 21.07
N ASN A 132 -6.39 4.15 22.14
CA ASN A 132 -5.37 4.47 23.13
C ASN A 132 -4.16 3.55 22.89
N PRO A 133 -3.03 4.08 22.38
CA PRO A 133 -1.87 3.25 22.08
C PRO A 133 -1.19 2.68 23.34
N GLY A 134 -1.38 3.31 24.51
CA GLY A 134 -0.66 2.94 25.73
C GLY A 134 0.81 3.34 25.71
N GLU A 135 1.62 2.65 26.51
CA GLU A 135 3.07 2.89 26.57
C GLU A 135 3.78 2.26 25.37
N GLN A 136 4.76 2.98 24.84
CA GLN A 136 5.63 2.47 23.80
C GLN A 136 6.68 1.55 24.42
N ALA A 137 6.86 0.36 23.86
CA ALA A 137 7.81 -0.59 24.38
C ALA A 137 9.25 -0.13 24.17
N THR A 138 10.10 -0.46 25.14
CA THR A 138 11.53 -0.14 25.12
C THR A 138 12.39 -1.39 24.96
N ILE A 139 13.55 -1.24 24.33
CA ILE A 139 14.50 -2.33 24.16
C ILE A 139 15.22 -2.57 25.48
N ASN A 140 15.09 -3.74 26.10
CA ASN A 140 15.76 -4.03 27.37
C ASN A 140 17.04 -4.84 27.20
N GLU A 141 17.19 -5.57 26.09
CA GLU A 141 18.36 -6.39 25.84
C GLU A 141 18.56 -6.61 24.33
N ILE A 142 19.83 -6.58 23.91
CA ILE A 142 20.23 -6.84 22.53
C ILE A 142 21.30 -7.93 22.49
N GLU A 143 20.97 -9.04 21.84
CA GLU A 143 21.86 -10.19 21.67
C GLU A 143 22.22 -10.38 20.18
N LEU A 144 23.50 -10.20 19.86
CA LEU A 144 24.06 -10.41 18.52
C LEU A 144 25.05 -11.56 18.55
N ASN A 145 24.65 -12.68 17.93
CA ASN A 145 25.41 -13.91 17.85
C ASN A 145 25.93 -14.15 16.44
N PHE A 146 27.16 -14.65 16.34
CA PHE A 146 27.83 -14.90 15.06
C PHE A 146 28.31 -16.35 14.95
N SER A 147 28.25 -16.90 13.75
CA SER A 147 28.80 -18.22 13.39
C SER A 147 29.44 -18.18 12.00
N GLY A 148 30.11 -19.28 11.62
CA GLY A 148 30.85 -19.40 10.37
C GLY A 148 32.30 -18.91 10.47
N GLU A 149 32.91 -18.65 9.31
CA GLU A 149 34.34 -18.37 9.20
C GLU A 149 34.75 -17.03 9.84
N ILE A 150 33.81 -16.10 10.07
CA ILE A 150 34.06 -14.84 10.79
C ILE A 150 34.65 -15.03 12.19
N LEU A 151 34.39 -16.16 12.85
CA LEU A 151 34.96 -16.48 14.17
C LEU A 151 36.47 -16.77 14.12
N GLN A 152 37.01 -17.10 12.95
CA GLN A 152 38.42 -17.44 12.74
C GLN A 152 39.19 -16.29 12.09
N GLN A 153 38.54 -15.14 11.89
CA GLN A 153 39.11 -14.01 11.20
C GLN A 153 40.26 -13.38 12.01
N PRO A 154 41.40 -13.04 11.39
CA PRO A 154 42.47 -12.29 12.05
C PRO A 154 41.99 -10.93 12.58
N THR A 155 42.51 -10.52 13.73
CA THR A 155 42.23 -9.20 14.30
C THR A 155 42.64 -8.09 13.33
N GLY A 156 41.73 -7.15 13.05
CA GLY A 156 41.96 -6.00 12.17
C GLY A 156 41.40 -6.14 10.75
N ASP A 157 41.04 -7.34 10.32
CA ASP A 157 40.32 -7.55 9.07
C ASP A 157 38.85 -7.07 9.17
N ARG A 158 38.30 -6.62 8.04
CA ARG A 158 36.90 -6.17 7.94
C ARG A 158 36.01 -7.18 7.22
N PRO A 159 34.75 -7.34 7.66
CA PRO A 159 34.16 -6.76 8.87
C PRO A 159 34.53 -7.57 10.12
N GLY A 160 34.84 -6.91 11.24
CA GLY A 160 35.11 -7.57 12.52
C GLY A 160 33.85 -7.66 13.39
N ILE A 161 33.70 -8.73 14.19
CA ILE A 161 32.51 -8.91 15.06
C ILE A 161 32.30 -7.73 16.01
N ASP A 162 33.37 -7.25 16.66
CA ASP A 162 33.28 -6.13 17.60
C ASP A 162 32.89 -4.83 16.89
N GLN A 163 33.39 -4.63 15.65
CA GLN A 163 32.98 -3.51 14.81
C GLN A 163 31.49 -3.60 14.47
N LEU A 164 31.01 -4.78 14.04
CA LEU A 164 29.60 -5.00 13.70
C LEU A 164 28.68 -4.77 14.91
N LYS A 165 29.11 -5.18 16.12
CA LYS A 165 28.38 -4.92 17.36
C LYS A 165 28.39 -3.42 17.72
N ALA A 166 29.51 -2.74 17.53
CA ALA A 166 29.63 -1.29 17.80
C ALA A 166 28.84 -0.43 16.80
N GLU A 167 28.70 -0.89 15.56
CA GLU A 167 27.95 -0.19 14.50
C GLU A 167 26.45 -0.51 14.50
N TRP A 168 26.01 -1.41 15.38
CA TRP A 168 24.60 -1.74 15.57
C TRP A 168 23.84 -0.52 16.10
N GLY A 169 22.82 -0.07 15.36
CA GLY A 169 22.17 1.21 15.61
C GLY A 169 21.09 1.21 16.71
N LEU A 170 20.60 0.05 17.14
CA LEU A 170 19.63 -0.01 18.25
C LEU A 170 20.34 0.03 19.59
N ILE A 171 19.74 0.77 20.52
CA ILE A 171 20.32 1.03 21.85
C ILE A 171 19.31 0.58 22.91
N GLU A 172 19.79 -0.07 23.97
CA GLU A 172 18.97 -0.41 25.13
C GLU A 172 18.36 0.84 25.78
N ASN A 173 17.20 0.67 26.41
CA ASN A 173 16.36 1.70 27.01
C ASN A 173 15.84 2.76 26.02
N LYS A 174 15.92 2.49 24.70
CA LYS A 174 15.26 3.31 23.67
C LYS A 174 13.97 2.66 23.18
N PRO A 175 13.04 3.46 22.64
CA PRO A 175 11.82 2.93 22.05
C PRO A 175 12.10 1.93 20.93
N PHE A 176 11.31 0.85 20.89
CA PHE A 176 11.37 -0.15 19.83
C PHE A 176 10.43 0.23 18.68
N THR A 177 10.92 0.08 17.44
CA THR A 177 10.05 -0.01 16.25
C THR A 177 10.49 -1.18 15.38
N GLN A 178 9.52 -1.81 14.72
CA GLN A 178 9.78 -2.91 13.80
C GLN A 178 10.55 -2.45 12.56
N GLU A 179 10.34 -1.20 12.13
CA GLU A 179 11.09 -0.59 11.03
C GLU A 179 12.59 -0.52 11.36
N ALA A 180 12.95 0.10 12.50
CA ALA A 180 14.35 0.26 12.90
C ALA A 180 15.04 -1.11 13.07
N TRP A 181 14.35 -2.07 13.70
CA TRP A 181 14.83 -3.45 13.79
C TRP A 181 15.08 -4.11 12.42
N GLY A 182 14.17 -3.91 11.48
CA GLY A 182 14.33 -4.39 10.12
C GLY A 182 15.52 -3.74 9.40
N GLN A 183 15.71 -2.43 9.58
CA GLN A 183 16.80 -1.67 8.98
C GLN A 183 18.17 -2.13 9.50
N GLU A 184 18.35 -2.24 10.83
CA GLU A 184 19.63 -2.65 11.41
C GLU A 184 20.04 -4.07 11.02
N LYS A 185 19.08 -5.01 10.95
CA LYS A 185 19.35 -6.37 10.42
C LYS A 185 19.86 -6.36 8.98
N ARG A 186 19.24 -5.55 8.12
CA ARG A 186 19.64 -5.43 6.71
C ARG A 186 21.03 -4.80 6.60
N LYS A 187 21.31 -3.76 7.38
CA LYS A 187 22.62 -3.10 7.46
C LYS A 187 23.71 -4.09 7.89
N LEU A 188 23.50 -4.79 9.01
CA LEU A 188 24.40 -5.82 9.52
C LEU A 188 24.70 -6.91 8.48
N LEU A 189 23.66 -7.43 7.82
CA LEU A 189 23.82 -8.45 6.80
C LEU A 189 24.57 -7.92 5.56
N SER A 190 24.25 -6.71 5.13
CA SER A 190 24.90 -6.06 3.99
C SER A 190 26.40 -5.91 4.22
N GLU A 191 26.82 -5.51 5.42
CA GLU A 191 28.24 -5.36 5.77
C GLU A 191 29.01 -6.68 5.64
N LEU A 192 28.39 -7.80 6.01
CA LEU A 192 29.01 -9.12 5.83
C LEU A 192 29.13 -9.49 4.35
N VAL A 193 28.02 -9.35 3.60
CA VAL A 193 27.91 -9.76 2.19
C VAL A 193 28.83 -8.96 1.28
N VAL A 194 28.90 -7.64 1.48
CA VAL A 194 29.65 -6.73 0.59
C VAL A 194 31.16 -6.92 0.75
N TYR A 195 31.65 -7.13 1.97
CA TYR A 195 33.09 -7.07 2.23
C TYR A 195 33.81 -8.41 2.12
N ARG A 196 33.23 -9.51 2.62
CA ARG A 196 34.00 -10.78 2.76
C ARG A 196 33.18 -12.06 2.69
N TYR A 197 31.90 -11.99 3.08
CA TYR A 197 31.06 -13.16 3.32
C TYR A 197 29.82 -13.15 2.43
N PRO A 198 29.94 -13.40 1.12
CA PRO A 198 28.80 -13.28 0.19
C PRO A 198 27.66 -14.27 0.46
N ASN A 199 27.92 -15.34 1.21
CA ASN A 199 26.92 -16.32 1.62
C ASN A 199 26.38 -16.05 3.03
N ALA A 200 26.72 -14.91 3.64
CA ALA A 200 26.22 -14.57 4.96
C ALA A 200 24.70 -14.51 4.96
N ARG A 201 24.09 -14.95 6.05
CA ARG A 201 22.64 -14.99 6.22
C ARG A 201 22.26 -14.90 7.70
N ILE A 202 21.10 -14.32 7.96
CA ILE A 202 20.50 -14.34 9.29
C ILE A 202 19.78 -15.69 9.45
N VAL A 203 20.26 -16.53 10.35
CA VAL A 203 19.69 -17.86 10.60
C VAL A 203 18.62 -17.84 11.70
N GLN A 204 18.67 -16.84 12.58
CA GLN A 204 17.64 -16.60 13.59
C GLN A 204 17.46 -15.10 13.79
N SER A 205 16.20 -14.65 13.89
CA SER A 205 15.85 -13.29 14.30
C SER A 205 14.59 -13.34 15.14
N ARG A 206 14.67 -12.78 16.35
CA ARG A 206 13.53 -12.74 17.26
C ARG A 206 13.46 -11.40 17.97
N ALA A 207 12.23 -10.89 18.09
CA ALA A 207 11.89 -9.80 18.98
C ALA A 207 10.86 -10.36 19.97
N GLU A 208 11.31 -10.65 21.19
CA GLU A 208 10.46 -11.18 22.25
C GLU A 208 9.86 -10.02 23.02
N VAL A 209 8.53 -9.92 23.00
CA VAL A 209 7.78 -8.84 23.63
C VAL A 209 7.23 -9.31 24.97
N ASP A 210 7.51 -8.55 26.02
CA ASP A 210 6.82 -8.68 27.31
C ASP A 210 5.79 -7.56 27.45
N SER A 211 4.52 -7.93 27.30
CA SER A 211 3.39 -6.99 27.40
C SER A 211 3.11 -6.50 28.82
N LYS A 212 3.69 -7.13 29.86
CA LYS A 212 3.52 -6.68 31.26
C LYS A 212 4.47 -5.56 31.62
N THR A 213 5.69 -5.63 31.09
CA THR A 213 6.76 -4.65 31.35
C THR A 213 6.95 -3.66 30.21
N ASN A 214 6.18 -3.79 29.11
CA ASN A 214 6.33 -3.02 27.88
C ASN A 214 7.79 -3.00 27.40
N SER A 215 8.40 -4.20 27.33
CA SER A 215 9.81 -4.35 26.95
C SER A 215 9.99 -5.34 25.81
N VAL A 216 11.08 -5.14 25.06
CA VAL A 216 11.44 -5.98 23.92
C VAL A 216 12.89 -6.45 24.05
N ARG A 217 13.06 -7.78 24.03
CA ARG A 217 14.36 -8.44 23.92
C ARG A 217 14.64 -8.79 22.47
N LEU A 218 15.78 -8.35 21.96
CA LEU A 218 16.16 -8.51 20.56
C LEU A 218 17.27 -9.55 20.43
N MET A 219 17.08 -10.53 19.55
CA MET A 219 18.10 -11.53 19.24
C MET A 219 18.29 -11.64 17.73
N VAL A 220 19.54 -11.59 17.28
CA VAL A 220 19.94 -11.94 15.91
C VAL A 220 21.08 -12.95 15.96
N HIS A 221 20.92 -14.04 15.21
CA HIS A 221 22.02 -14.94 14.92
C HIS A 221 22.35 -14.88 13.43
N VAL A 222 23.61 -14.54 13.13
CA VAL A 222 24.13 -14.44 11.77
C VAL A 222 25.16 -15.52 11.53
N ASP A 223 24.99 -16.26 10.45
CA ASP A 223 25.94 -17.21 9.91
C ASP A 223 26.67 -16.52 8.76
N SER A 224 27.97 -16.30 8.91
CA SER A 224 28.82 -15.71 7.86
C SER A 224 29.07 -16.66 6.69
N GLY A 225 28.90 -17.97 6.89
CA GLY A 225 29.37 -18.97 5.94
C GLY A 225 30.88 -18.90 5.74
N ASN A 226 31.33 -19.28 4.53
CA ASN A 226 32.74 -19.26 4.16
C ASN A 226 33.10 -17.95 3.45
N GLN A 227 34.33 -17.48 3.66
CA GLN A 227 34.91 -16.40 2.88
C GLN A 227 35.03 -16.84 1.42
N ARG A 228 34.80 -15.90 0.51
CA ARG A 228 35.04 -16.10 -0.92
C ARG A 228 35.88 -14.96 -1.43
N ARG A 229 36.74 -15.28 -2.40
CA ARG A 229 37.54 -14.30 -3.14
C ARG A 229 37.21 -14.49 -4.61
N PHE A 230 37.16 -13.38 -5.36
CA PHE A 230 37.11 -13.47 -6.80
C PHE A 230 38.41 -14.10 -7.31
N GLY A 231 38.28 -15.02 -8.26
CA GLY A 231 39.41 -15.54 -9.01
C GLY A 231 39.88 -14.53 -10.05
N ASP A 232 40.74 -14.97 -10.96
CA ASP A 232 41.28 -14.11 -12.01
C ASP A 232 40.17 -13.52 -12.88
N LEU A 233 40.25 -12.21 -13.16
CA LEU A 233 39.31 -11.52 -14.03
C LEU A 233 39.60 -11.90 -15.48
N VAL A 234 38.71 -12.67 -16.10
CA VAL A 234 38.76 -12.98 -17.53
C VAL A 234 37.83 -12.03 -18.28
N VAL A 235 38.40 -11.03 -18.95
CA VAL A 235 37.65 -10.13 -19.84
C VAL A 235 37.72 -10.68 -21.27
N SER A 236 36.57 -10.98 -21.86
CA SER A 236 36.46 -11.39 -23.27
C SER A 236 35.62 -10.36 -24.05
N GLY A 237 35.91 -10.16 -25.34
CA GLY A 237 35.11 -9.31 -26.24
C GLY A 237 35.59 -7.86 -26.46
N LEU A 238 36.83 -7.50 -26.09
CA LEU A 238 37.39 -6.16 -26.37
C LEU A 238 37.87 -5.98 -27.84
N GLN A 239 37.22 -6.63 -28.81
CA GLN A 239 37.53 -6.42 -30.22
C GLN A 239 36.88 -5.12 -30.71
N ARG A 240 37.73 -4.09 -30.86
CA ARG A 240 37.36 -2.84 -31.53
C ARG A 240 37.31 -3.12 -33.04
N TYR A 241 36.20 -2.77 -33.68
CA TYR A 241 36.05 -2.85 -35.14
C TYR A 241 37.17 -2.04 -35.83
N PRO A 242 37.85 -2.58 -36.85
CA PRO A 242 38.71 -1.78 -37.72
C PRO A 242 37.87 -0.83 -38.57
N GLU A 243 38.45 0.34 -38.87
CA GLU A 243 37.86 1.50 -39.56
C GLU A 243 37.55 1.23 -41.04
#